data_AF-A0A1Y4CVM5-F1
#
_entry.id   AF-A0A1Y4CVM5-F1
#
_cell.length_a   1.000
_cell.length_b   1.000
_cell.length_c   1.000
_cell.angle_alpha   90.00
_cell.angle_beta   90.00
_cell.angle_gamma   90.00
#
_symmetry.space_group_name_H-M   'P 1'
#
loop_
_entity.id
_entity.type
_entity.pdbx_description
1 polymer ?
#
loop_
_entity_poly.entity_id
_entity_poly.type
_entity_poly.pdbx_seq_one_letter_code
_entity_poly.pdbx_strand_id
1 'polypeptide(L)'
;MPFWKKSFSKARGVYYPRAIVQGNPVETETIAKDLAKISTVSNSDVQAVLGDIAGVMHTRMAQGKSVHIKGLGYFRYVLDTVGVENLEDFDFEKQVKAVRVEFIPERTRTASGTYTRALVDSDQLEWIELAPNTEEQDPAGGEVEEGSDGSFG
;
A
#
# COMPACT_ATOMS: atom_id res chain seq x y z
N MET A 1 10.99 -14.63 1.97
CA MET A 1 10.72 -14.61 3.43
C MET A 1 10.70 -13.16 3.90
N PRO A 2 9.55 -12.61 4.30
CA PRO A 2 9.48 -11.32 4.98
C PRO A 2 9.99 -11.39 6.43
N PHE A 3 10.25 -10.24 7.04
CA PHE A 3 10.77 -10.12 8.40
C PHE A 3 9.75 -9.51 9.36
N TRP A 4 9.81 -9.88 10.64
CA TRP A 4 9.01 -9.27 11.69
C TRP A 4 9.80 -9.13 12.99
N LYS A 5 9.37 -8.23 13.87
CA LYS A 5 9.90 -8.10 15.24
C LYS A 5 8.77 -7.88 16.26
N LYS A 6 9.04 -8.14 17.53
CA LYS A 6 8.12 -7.78 18.63
C LYS A 6 8.10 -6.26 18.82
N SER A 7 6.91 -5.68 18.84
CA SER A 7 6.67 -4.25 19.08
C SER A 7 5.66 -4.08 20.22
N PHE A 8 5.79 -3.02 21.03
CA PHE A 8 4.92 -2.76 22.18
C PHE A 8 3.99 -1.59 21.88
N SER A 9 2.67 -1.79 22.01
CA SER A 9 1.70 -0.70 21.91
C SER A 9 1.54 -0.06 23.28
N LYS A 10 1.99 1.18 23.45
CA LYS A 10 1.74 1.95 24.68
C LYS A 10 0.25 2.18 24.93
N ALA A 11 -0.51 2.50 23.88
CA ALA A 11 -1.94 2.76 23.98
C ALA A 11 -2.74 1.57 24.51
N ARG A 12 -2.35 0.35 24.13
CA ARG A 12 -3.04 -0.89 24.54
C ARG A 12 -2.34 -1.66 25.66
N GLY A 13 -1.10 -1.32 25.99
CA GLY A 13 -0.29 -2.03 26.98
C GLY A 13 0.09 -3.46 26.60
N VAL A 14 0.13 -3.81 25.31
CA VAL A 14 0.36 -5.19 24.82
C VAL A 14 1.41 -5.24 23.71
N TYR A 15 2.04 -6.41 23.55
CA TYR A 15 2.99 -6.70 22.47
C TYR A 15 2.30 -7.30 21.24
N TYR A 16 2.78 -6.95 20.05
CA TYR A 16 2.33 -7.49 18.77
C TYR A 16 3.50 -7.74 17.81
N PRO A 17 3.38 -8.68 16.86
CA PRO A 17 4.33 -8.80 15.77
C PRO A 17 4.15 -7.62 14.81
N ARG A 18 5.25 -6.96 14.46
CA ARG A 18 5.30 -5.89 13.46
C ARG A 18 6.17 -6.34 12.30
N ALA A 19 5.66 -6.25 11.07
CA ALA A 19 6.46 -6.47 9.87
C ALA A 19 7.56 -5.41 9.76
N ILE A 20 8.74 -5.80 9.29
CA ILE A 20 9.91 -4.92 9.17
C ILE A 20 10.49 -5.07 7.77
N VAL A 21 10.75 -3.94 7.12
CA VAL A 21 11.49 -3.89 5.85
C VAL A 21 13.00 -3.95 6.15
N GLN A 22 13.70 -4.83 5.43
CA GLN A 22 15.16 -4.97 5.46
C GLN A 22 15.68 -4.96 4.03
N GLY A 23 16.85 -4.35 3.83
CA GLY A 23 17.47 -4.15 2.54
C GLY A 23 17.02 -2.87 1.85
N ASN A 24 17.68 -2.58 0.73
CA ASN A 24 17.32 -1.45 -0.12
C ASN A 24 16.01 -1.72 -0.87
N PRO A 25 15.20 -0.68 -1.15
CA PRO A 25 14.05 -0.80 -2.03
C PRO A 25 14.47 -1.34 -3.40
N VAL A 26 13.55 -2.06 -4.06
CA VAL A 26 13.71 -2.43 -5.46
C VAL A 26 13.24 -1.26 -6.31
N GLU A 27 14.20 -0.59 -6.95
CA GLU A 27 13.93 0.59 -7.79
C GLU A 27 13.44 0.23 -9.20
N THR A 28 12.88 1.23 -9.89
CA THR A 28 12.29 1.13 -11.23
C THR A 28 13.24 0.47 -12.25
N GLU A 29 14.54 0.74 -12.19
CA GLU A 29 15.53 0.19 -13.10
C GLU A 29 15.65 -1.34 -12.97
N THR A 30 15.51 -1.86 -11.75
CA THR A 30 15.56 -3.31 -11.49
C THR A 30 14.31 -3.97 -12.02
N ILE A 31 13.13 -3.40 -11.71
CA ILE A 31 11.84 -3.88 -12.24
C ILE A 31 11.85 -3.86 -13.78
N ALA A 32 12.33 -2.77 -14.38
CA ALA A 32 12.41 -2.64 -15.83
C ALA A 32 13.36 -3.66 -16.47
N LYS A 33 14.45 -4.03 -15.79
CA LYS A 33 15.38 -5.06 -16.28
C LYS A 33 14.70 -6.42 -16.29
N ASP A 34 13.92 -6.74 -15.26
CA ASP A 34 13.25 -8.03 -15.16
C ASP A 34 12.08 -8.14 -16.15
N LEU A 35 11.31 -7.06 -16.33
CA LEU A 35 10.27 -6.99 -17.37
C LEU A 35 10.84 -7.12 -18.79
N ALA A 36 11.99 -6.50 -19.07
CA ALA A 36 12.64 -6.62 -20.39
C ALA A 36 13.12 -8.05 -20.69
N LYS A 37 13.47 -8.85 -19.67
CA LYS A 37 13.86 -10.26 -19.87
C LYS A 37 12.70 -11.17 -20.26
N ILE A 38 11.48 -10.83 -19.84
CA ILE A 38 10.28 -11.67 -20.05
C ILE A 38 9.35 -11.11 -21.13
N SER A 39 9.72 -9.98 -21.77
CA SER A 39 8.95 -9.33 -22.82
C SER A 39 9.80 -9.08 -24.07
N THR A 40 9.16 -8.60 -25.14
CA THR A 40 9.85 -8.16 -26.37
C THR A 40 10.27 -6.70 -26.33
N VAL A 41 10.08 -6.02 -25.19
CA VAL A 41 10.29 -4.57 -25.03
C VAL A 41 11.70 -4.32 -24.47
N SER A 42 12.38 -3.29 -24.96
CA SER A 42 13.72 -2.96 -24.46
C SER A 42 13.67 -2.42 -23.03
N ASN A 43 14.76 -2.55 -22.28
CA ASN A 43 14.83 -1.99 -20.93
C ASN A 43 14.60 -0.47 -20.89
N SER A 44 15.11 0.27 -21.88
CA SER A 44 14.89 1.72 -22.00
C SER A 44 13.42 2.07 -22.22
N ASP A 45 12.72 1.30 -23.05
CA ASP A 45 11.31 1.53 -23.32
C ASP A 45 10.46 1.23 -22.07
N VAL A 46 10.79 0.16 -21.31
CA VAL A 46 10.09 -0.15 -20.06
C VAL A 46 10.29 0.97 -19.03
N GLN A 47 11.51 1.48 -18.87
CA GLN A 47 11.78 2.60 -17.96
C GLN A 47 10.99 3.85 -18.35
N ALA A 48 10.91 4.18 -19.65
CA ALA A 48 10.11 5.31 -20.12
C ALA A 48 8.63 5.15 -19.77
N VAL A 49 8.05 3.98 -20.03
CA VAL A 49 6.63 3.70 -19.72
C VAL A 49 6.35 3.77 -18.22
N LEU A 50 7.19 3.15 -17.39
CA LEU A 50 7.03 3.19 -15.92
C LEU A 50 7.26 4.59 -15.35
N GLY A 51 8.17 5.39 -15.92
CA GLY A 51 8.39 6.78 -15.52
C GLY A 51 7.21 7.69 -15.84
N ASP A 52 6.55 7.48 -16.98
CA ASP A 52 5.44 8.32 -17.44
C ASP A 52 4.09 7.95 -16.80
N ILE A 53 3.98 6.76 -16.19
CA ILE A 53 2.70 6.24 -15.68
C ILE A 53 2.05 7.16 -14.65
N ALA A 54 2.84 7.82 -13.80
CA ALA A 54 2.34 8.73 -12.77
C ALA A 54 1.60 9.94 -13.40
N GLY A 55 2.13 10.52 -14.48
CA GLY A 55 1.49 11.63 -15.19
C GLY A 55 0.20 11.21 -15.91
N VAL A 56 0.19 10.01 -16.49
CA VAL A 56 -1.02 9.44 -17.09
C VAL A 56 -2.08 9.20 -16.03
N MET A 57 -1.72 8.60 -14.89
CA MET A 57 -2.63 8.38 -13.76
C MET A 57 -3.18 9.69 -13.22
N HIS A 58 -2.33 10.69 -12.99
CA HIS A 58 -2.73 12.03 -12.56
C HIS A 58 -3.83 12.59 -13.46
N THR A 59 -3.65 12.54 -14.78
CA THR A 59 -4.61 13.07 -15.75
C THR A 59 -5.98 12.38 -15.66
N ARG A 60 -6.01 11.06 -15.41
CA ARG A 60 -7.26 10.32 -15.27
C ARG A 60 -7.92 10.57 -13.91
N MET A 61 -7.14 10.59 -12.84
CA MET A 61 -7.65 10.80 -11.50
C MET A 61 -8.15 12.23 -11.28
N ALA A 62 -7.51 13.24 -11.88
CA ALA A 62 -8.00 14.63 -11.87
C ALA A 62 -9.40 14.79 -12.49
N GLN A 63 -9.86 13.81 -13.29
CA GLN A 63 -11.22 13.74 -13.84
C GLN A 63 -12.21 13.01 -12.90
N GLY A 64 -11.82 12.72 -11.66
CA GLY A 64 -12.60 11.96 -10.68
C GLY A 64 -12.64 10.44 -10.92
N LYS A 65 -11.81 9.90 -11.82
CA LYS A 65 -11.80 8.47 -12.14
C LYS A 65 -10.84 7.70 -11.23
N SER A 66 -11.24 6.50 -10.81
CA SER A 66 -10.29 5.51 -10.31
C SER A 66 -9.46 4.94 -11.46
N VAL A 67 -8.19 4.63 -11.22
CA VAL A 67 -7.34 3.92 -12.18
C VAL A 67 -7.20 2.47 -11.75
N HIS A 68 -7.47 1.53 -12.67
CA HIS A 68 -7.26 0.10 -12.45
C HIS A 68 -6.17 -0.40 -13.39
N ILE A 69 -5.10 -0.94 -12.82
CA ILE A 69 -4.08 -1.67 -13.57
C ILE A 69 -4.31 -3.15 -13.29
N LYS A 70 -4.80 -3.86 -14.30
CA LYS A 70 -5.05 -5.30 -14.20
C LYS A 70 -3.76 -6.05 -13.87
N GLY A 71 -3.83 -6.98 -12.94
CA GLY A 71 -2.71 -7.71 -12.36
C GLY A 71 -2.04 -6.99 -11.18
N LEU A 72 -2.39 -5.73 -10.90
CA LEU A 72 -1.76 -4.91 -9.87
C LEU A 72 -2.79 -4.43 -8.84
N GLY A 73 -3.77 -3.63 -9.26
CA GLY A 73 -4.79 -3.12 -8.35
C GLY A 73 -5.41 -1.79 -8.75
N TYR A 74 -6.17 -1.22 -7.83
CA TYR A 74 -6.93 0.01 -7.98
C TYR A 74 -6.26 1.16 -7.24
N PHE A 75 -6.28 2.33 -7.87
CA PHE A 75 -5.97 3.61 -7.26
C PHE A 75 -7.25 4.45 -7.22
N ARG A 76 -7.67 4.86 -6.02
CA ARG A 76 -8.90 5.63 -5.83
C ARG A 76 -8.74 6.73 -4.78
N TYR A 77 -9.58 7.75 -4.84
CA TYR A 77 -9.65 8.73 -3.77
C TYR A 77 -10.36 8.16 -2.55
N VAL A 78 -9.81 8.48 -1.38
CA VAL A 78 -10.43 8.26 -0.07
C VAL A 78 -10.39 9.56 0.71
N LEU A 79 -11.41 9.78 1.55
CA LEU A 79 -11.54 10.95 2.39
C LEU A 79 -11.20 10.57 3.83
N ASP A 80 -10.27 11.29 4.43
CA ASP A 80 -10.11 11.32 5.88
C ASP A 80 -11.15 12.30 6.42
N THR A 81 -12.03 11.82 7.30
CA THR A 81 -13.21 12.56 7.72
C THR A 81 -13.42 12.56 9.23
N VAL A 82 -14.20 13.52 9.70
CA VAL A 82 -14.83 13.51 11.02
C VAL A 82 -16.33 13.43 10.90
N GLY A 83 -16.99 12.87 11.90
CA GLY A 83 -18.45 12.82 11.97
C GLY A 83 -19.06 14.04 12.67
N VAL A 84 -20.35 14.25 12.44
CA VAL A 84 -21.22 15.13 13.23
C VAL A 84 -22.41 14.32 13.75
N GLU A 85 -23.01 14.77 14.86
CA GLU A 85 -24.13 14.06 15.50
C GLU A 85 -25.45 14.26 14.74
N ASN A 86 -25.73 15.47 14.26
CA ASN A 86 -26.95 15.79 13.53
C ASN A 86 -26.67 16.07 12.05
N LEU A 87 -27.59 15.66 11.19
CA LEU A 87 -27.47 15.88 9.74
C LEU A 87 -27.49 17.37 9.38
N GLU A 88 -28.18 18.21 10.16
CA GLU A 88 -28.24 19.66 9.94
C GLU A 88 -26.88 20.35 10.15
N ASP A 89 -25.98 19.72 10.93
CA ASP A 89 -24.63 20.20 11.20
C ASP A 89 -23.62 19.74 10.12
N PHE A 90 -24.06 18.91 9.17
CA PHE A 90 -23.20 18.35 8.12
C PHE A 90 -22.81 19.40 7.08
N ASP A 91 -21.50 19.51 6.88
CA ASP A 91 -20.86 20.33 5.87
C ASP A 91 -19.61 19.60 5.36
N PHE A 92 -19.55 19.41 4.04
CA PHE A 92 -18.48 18.63 3.42
C PHE A 92 -17.08 19.21 3.72
N GLU A 93 -16.92 20.54 3.67
CA GLU A 93 -15.62 21.18 3.89
C GLU A 93 -15.18 21.11 5.36
N LYS A 94 -16.14 21.10 6.30
CA LYS A 94 -15.84 20.92 7.73
C LYS A 94 -15.54 19.48 8.11
N GLN A 95 -16.17 18.52 7.44
CA GLN A 95 -15.99 17.10 7.76
C GLN A 95 -14.80 16.47 7.06
N VAL A 96 -14.34 16.99 5.91
CA VAL A 96 -13.16 16.46 5.21
C VAL A 96 -11.87 17.08 5.76
N LYS A 97 -11.02 16.24 6.36
CA LYS A 97 -9.69 16.61 6.84
C LYS A 97 -8.63 16.53 5.76
N ALA A 98 -8.70 15.49 4.93
CA ALA A 98 -7.74 15.28 3.85
C ALA A 98 -8.34 14.41 2.73
N VAL A 99 -7.88 14.66 1.50
CA VAL A 99 -8.12 13.77 0.35
C VAL A 99 -6.83 12.99 0.12
N ARG A 100 -6.92 11.66 0.07
CA ARG A 100 -5.77 10.78 -0.17
C ARG A 100 -6.04 9.87 -1.37
N VAL A 101 -4.97 9.35 -1.96
CA VAL A 101 -5.06 8.25 -2.91
C VAL A 101 -4.74 6.95 -2.19
N GLU A 102 -5.67 6.01 -2.22
CA GLU A 102 -5.50 4.66 -1.69
C GLU A 102 -5.19 3.71 -2.85
N PHE A 103 -4.15 2.89 -2.67
CA PHE A 103 -3.89 1.72 -3.51
C PHE A 103 -4.49 0.47 -2.87
N ILE A 104 -5.31 -0.26 -3.62
CA ILE A 104 -5.87 -1.55 -3.23
C ILE A 104 -5.33 -2.61 -4.17
N PRO A 105 -4.51 -3.56 -3.67
CA PRO A 105 -4.04 -4.68 -4.47
C PRO A 105 -5.20 -5.48 -5.06
N GLU A 106 -5.02 -5.97 -6.29
CA GLU A 106 -6.03 -6.83 -6.91
C GLU A 106 -6.21 -8.11 -6.08
N ARG A 107 -7.48 -8.49 -5.90
CA ARG A 107 -7.89 -9.67 -5.13
C ARG A 107 -9.09 -10.32 -5.79
N THR A 108 -9.11 -11.65 -5.81
CA THR A 108 -10.25 -12.43 -6.30
C THR A 108 -10.83 -13.24 -5.16
N ARG A 109 -12.16 -13.23 -5.02
CA ARG A 109 -12.84 -14.08 -4.05
C ARG A 109 -12.82 -15.52 -4.53
N THR A 110 -12.28 -16.42 -3.74
CA THR A 110 -12.24 -17.85 -4.02
C THR A 110 -13.60 -18.50 -3.72
N ALA A 111 -13.81 -19.72 -4.20
CA ALA A 111 -15.01 -20.50 -3.89
C ALA A 111 -15.17 -20.80 -2.39
N SER A 112 -14.08 -20.84 -1.61
CA SER A 112 -14.10 -21.01 -0.16
C SER A 112 -14.43 -19.73 0.61
N GLY A 113 -14.64 -18.61 -0.08
CA GLY A 113 -14.94 -17.32 0.52
C GLY A 113 -13.72 -16.51 0.99
N THR A 114 -12.51 -17.05 0.82
CA THR A 114 -11.25 -16.32 1.05
C THR A 114 -10.92 -15.40 -0.14
N TYR A 115 -9.93 -14.53 0.01
CA TYR A 115 -9.45 -13.66 -1.07
C TYR A 115 -8.02 -14.02 -1.45
N THR A 116 -7.74 -14.08 -2.76
CA THR A 116 -6.37 -14.10 -3.27
C THR A 116 -5.73 -12.71 -3.13
N ARG A 117 -4.40 -12.64 -3.21
CA ARG A 117 -3.65 -11.39 -3.24
C ARG A 117 -2.79 -11.42 -4.50
N ALA A 118 -2.83 -10.37 -5.33
CA ALA A 118 -2.09 -10.37 -6.60
C ALA A 118 -0.57 -10.22 -6.43
N LEU A 119 -0.12 -9.56 -5.35
CA LEU A 119 1.29 -9.21 -5.12
C LEU A 119 2.03 -10.16 -4.18
N VAL A 120 1.31 -11.09 -3.57
CA VAL A 120 1.85 -12.08 -2.64
C VAL A 120 1.07 -13.35 -2.89
N ASP A 121 1.77 -14.47 -3.06
CA ASP A 121 1.13 -15.76 -3.23
C ASP A 121 0.10 -16.02 -2.12
N SER A 122 -0.94 -16.78 -2.45
CA SER A 122 -1.97 -17.18 -1.48
C SER A 122 -1.44 -18.14 -0.41
N ASP A 123 -0.24 -18.69 -0.62
CA ASP A 123 0.41 -19.60 0.32
C ASP A 123 0.94 -18.85 1.54
N GLN A 124 1.13 -19.60 2.62
CA GLN A 124 1.62 -19.02 3.86
C GLN A 124 3.07 -18.55 3.68
N LEU A 125 3.29 -17.24 3.85
CA LEU A 125 4.63 -16.67 3.92
C LEU A 125 5.41 -17.29 5.08
N GLU A 126 6.64 -17.68 4.81
CA GLU A 126 7.62 -18.01 5.85
C GLU A 126 8.26 -16.71 6.38
N TRP A 127 8.01 -16.41 7.65
CA TRP A 127 8.46 -15.20 8.32
C TRP A 127 9.72 -15.44 9.15
N ILE A 128 10.65 -14.50 9.10
CA ILE A 128 11.86 -14.51 9.95
C ILE A 128 11.69 -13.50 11.08
N GLU A 129 11.84 -13.96 12.33
CA GLU A 129 11.86 -13.07 13.52
C GLU A 129 13.23 -12.37 13.61
N LEU A 130 13.21 -11.06 13.80
CA LEU A 130 14.36 -10.21 14.08
C LEU A 130 14.32 -9.69 15.52
N ALA A 131 15.46 -9.20 15.98
CA ALA A 131 15.57 -8.62 17.32
C ALA A 131 14.64 -7.38 17.47
N PRO A 132 14.06 -7.13 18.66
CA PRO A 132 13.16 -5.99 18.87
C PRO A 132 13.77 -4.62 18.54
N ASN A 133 15.08 -4.49 18.71
CA ASN A 133 15.85 -3.27 18.45
C ASN A 133 16.37 -3.17 17.02
N THR A 134 16.04 -4.10 16.11
CA THR A 134 16.44 -4.00 14.70
C THR A 134 15.82 -2.75 14.06
N GLU A 135 16.66 -1.92 13.45
CA GLU A 135 16.24 -0.72 12.73
C GLU A 135 15.52 -1.09 11.43
N GLU A 136 14.46 -0.33 11.14
CA GLU A 136 13.71 -0.45 9.91
C GLU A 136 14.42 0.30 8.79
N GLN A 137 14.55 -0.34 7.63
CA GLN A 137 15.26 0.22 6.48
C GLN A 137 14.31 0.72 5.41
N ASP A 138 13.05 1.00 5.77
CA ASP A 138 12.03 1.47 4.84
C ASP A 138 12.32 2.93 4.41
N PRO A 139 12.67 3.18 3.14
CA PRO A 139 12.90 4.54 2.63
C PRO A 139 11.62 5.36 2.54
N ALA A 140 10.43 4.74 2.55
CA ALA A 140 9.15 5.45 2.49
C ALA A 140 8.75 6.10 3.82
N GLY A 141 9.54 5.89 4.89
CA GLY A 141 9.70 6.82 6.01
C GLY A 141 8.40 7.36 6.60
N GLY A 142 7.45 6.47 6.93
CA GLY A 142 6.36 6.82 7.83
C GLY A 142 6.74 6.39 9.24
N GLU A 143 6.98 7.32 10.16
CA GLU A 143 6.79 7.01 11.58
C GLU A 143 5.35 6.51 11.70
N VAL A 144 5.19 5.21 11.90
CA VAL A 144 3.92 4.67 12.40
C VAL A 144 3.80 5.25 13.80
N GLU A 145 3.14 6.41 13.93
CA GLU A 145 2.76 6.93 15.23
C GLU A 145 2.09 5.79 15.99
N GLU A 146 2.69 5.41 17.12
CA GLU A 146 2.13 4.48 18.09
C GLU A 146 0.81 5.07 18.62
N GLY A 147 -0.28 5.03 17.85
CA GLY A 147 -1.50 5.73 18.26
C GLY A 147 -2.73 5.69 17.37
N SER A 148 -2.67 5.37 16.07
CA SER A 148 -3.90 5.28 15.25
C SER A 148 -4.19 3.85 14.83
N ASP A 149 -5.12 3.24 15.56
CA ASP A 149 -5.84 2.04 15.17
C ASP A 149 -6.59 2.31 13.87
N GLY A 150 -5.92 2.09 12.74
CA GLY A 150 -6.59 1.91 11.45
C GLY A 150 -7.49 0.68 11.57
N SER A 151 -8.74 0.91 11.94
CA SER A 151 -9.81 -0.09 11.90
C SER A 151 -9.90 -0.59 10.46
N PHE A 152 -9.28 -1.73 10.20
CA PHE A 152 -9.54 -2.52 9.00
C PHE A 152 -10.91 -3.18 9.19
N GLY A 153 -11.95 -2.46 8.79
CA GLY A 153 -13.27 -3.01 8.48
C GLY A 153 -13.38 -3.42 7.02
#